data_AF-N8VLL7-F1
#
_entry.id   AF-N8VLL7-F1
#
_cell.length_a   1.000
_cell.length_b   1.000
_cell.length_c   1.000
_cell.angle_alpha   90.00
_cell.angle_beta   90.00
_cell.angle_gamma   90.00
#
_symmetry.space_group_name_H-M   'P 1'
#
loop_
_entity.id
_entity.type
_entity.pdbx_description
1 polymer ?
#
loop_
_entity_poly.entity_id
_entity_poly.type
_entity_poly.pdbx_seq_one_letter_code
_entity_poly.pdbx_strand_id
1 'polypeptide(L)'
;MTEEKAKKQTKPKAMPVYFTVRKLLDPVTGKIVGAFVPNSDEDRNYLRERGYRNGEKIRAILTKPRNERFNRLVHGMGHLIVTHIEGYEGLTAHEAIKKLQVEGRIYCNMEILTFEETHFYHYIPRSLSYDSMDEHNFQDFWQQCCKYLIDKYWPSMDEDEITNMIEFQSFTHH
;
A
#
# COMPACT_ATOMS: atom_id res chain seq x y z
N MET A 1 -43.66 -5.83 2.38
CA MET A 1 -42.67 -5.01 3.11
C MET A 1 -41.56 -5.94 3.57
N THR A 2 -40.55 -6.11 2.73
CA THR A 2 -39.37 -6.94 3.01
C THR A 2 -38.25 -6.02 3.47
N GLU A 3 -37.90 -6.10 4.75
CA GLU A 3 -36.77 -5.38 5.33
C GLU A 3 -35.46 -5.94 4.76
N GLU A 4 -34.81 -5.16 3.89
CA GLU A 4 -33.41 -5.38 3.53
C GLU A 4 -32.54 -5.14 4.76
N LYS A 5 -31.95 -6.22 5.29
CA LYS A 5 -30.93 -6.12 6.33
C LYS A 5 -29.70 -5.43 5.75
N ALA A 6 -29.51 -4.16 6.12
CA ALA A 6 -28.32 -3.39 5.82
C ALA A 6 -27.05 -4.20 6.19
N LYS A 7 -26.19 -4.44 5.19
CA LYS A 7 -24.89 -5.10 5.37
C LYS A 7 -24.08 -4.28 6.39
N LYS A 8 -23.79 -4.90 7.53
CA LYS A 8 -22.98 -4.33 8.62
C LYS A 8 -21.60 -3.97 8.06
N GLN A 9 -21.29 -2.69 7.89
CA GLN A 9 -19.96 -2.22 7.52
C GLN A 9 -18.96 -2.70 8.58
N THR A 10 -18.10 -3.64 8.19
CA THR A 10 -16.98 -4.09 9.01
C THR A 10 -16.02 -2.93 9.20
N LYS A 11 -15.73 -2.57 10.46
CA LYS A 11 -14.74 -1.53 10.78
C LYS A 11 -13.44 -1.85 10.04
N PRO A 12 -12.81 -0.86 9.35
CA PRO A 12 -11.57 -1.09 8.64
C PRO A 12 -10.53 -1.68 9.60
N LYS A 13 -9.89 -2.77 9.16
CA LYS A 13 -8.84 -3.43 9.92
C LYS A 13 -7.73 -2.40 10.15
N ALA A 14 -7.31 -2.20 11.40
CA ALA A 14 -6.27 -1.24 11.70
C ALA A 14 -5.01 -1.57 10.89
N MET A 15 -4.49 -0.58 10.16
CA MET A 15 -3.28 -0.72 9.33
C MET A 15 -2.14 -1.32 10.14
N PRO A 16 -1.41 -2.34 9.68
CA PRO A 16 -0.28 -2.86 10.44
C PRO A 16 0.76 -1.76 10.72
N VAL A 17 1.49 -1.89 11.83
CA VAL A 17 2.60 -0.99 12.18
C VAL A 17 3.88 -1.81 12.11
N TYR A 18 4.83 -1.37 11.31
CA TYR A 18 6.12 -2.02 11.16
C TYR A 18 7.13 -1.45 12.16
N PHE A 19 8.01 -2.33 12.64
CA PHE A 19 9.04 -1.95 13.59
C PHE A 19 10.41 -2.44 13.15
N THR A 20 11.42 -1.60 13.31
CA THR A 20 12.82 -1.98 13.22
C THR A 20 13.38 -2.20 14.61
N VAL A 21 14.21 -3.21 14.81
CA VAL A 21 14.99 -3.34 16.06
C VAL A 21 16.21 -2.43 15.97
N ARG A 22 16.31 -1.45 16.88
CA ARG A 22 17.49 -0.57 17.02
C ARG A 22 18.09 -0.68 18.42
N LYS A 23 19.38 -0.36 18.53
CA LYS A 23 20.08 -0.23 19.81
C LYS A 23 19.83 1.17 20.36
N LEU A 24 19.21 1.27 21.53
CA LEU A 24 18.93 2.52 22.22
C LEU A 24 19.54 2.51 23.63
N LEU A 25 19.91 3.69 24.13
CA LEU A 25 20.30 3.87 25.53
C LEU A 25 19.04 3.92 26.40
N ASP A 26 18.90 2.98 27.32
CA ASP A 26 17.87 3.04 28.35
C ASP A 26 18.22 4.13 29.37
N PRO A 27 17.41 5.20 29.50
CA PRO A 27 17.73 6.32 30.38
C PRO A 27 17.66 5.97 31.87
N VAL A 28 16.98 4.87 32.25
CA VAL A 28 16.85 4.45 33.65
C VAL A 28 18.05 3.61 34.07
N THR A 29 18.48 2.68 33.20
CA THR A 29 19.55 1.73 33.55
C THR A 29 20.93 2.13 33.03
N GLY A 30 21.01 3.09 32.10
CA GLY A 30 22.24 3.53 31.46
C GLY A 30 22.86 2.51 30.50
N LYS A 31 22.13 1.43 30.17
CA LYS A 31 22.61 0.35 29.31
C LYS A 31 22.05 0.48 27.89
N ILE A 32 22.80 -0.02 26.91
CA ILE A 32 22.30 -0.16 25.55
C ILE A 32 21.42 -1.41 25.47
N VAL A 33 20.18 -1.23 25.03
CA VAL A 33 19.19 -2.30 24.86
C VAL A 33 18.64 -2.32 23.44
N GLY A 34 18.15 -3.47 22.99
CA GLY A 34 17.40 -3.57 21.74
C GLY A 34 15.96 -3.11 21.96
N ALA A 35 15.48 -2.20 21.11
CA ALA A 35 14.11 -1.69 21.16
C ALA A 35 13.47 -1.72 19.77
N PHE A 36 12.19 -2.05 19.71
CA PHE A 36 11.37 -1.87 18.53
C PHE A 36 11.03 -0.39 18.38
N VAL A 37 11.45 0.19 17.26
CA VAL A 37 11.09 1.57 16.89
C VAL A 37 10.24 1.55 15.61
N PRO A 38 9.32 2.50 15.43
CA PRO A 38 8.52 2.58 14.20
C PRO A 38 9.44 2.64 12.98
N ASN A 39 9.10 1.90 11.92
CA ASN A 39 9.95 1.80 10.74
C ASN A 39 9.88 3.08 9.88
N SER A 40 8.71 3.70 9.74
CA SER A 40 8.52 4.97 9.04
C SER A 40 7.81 6.05 9.88
N ASP A 41 7.66 7.25 9.31
CA ASP A 41 6.88 8.33 9.92
C ASP A 41 5.38 8.01 9.95
N GLU A 42 4.85 7.28 8.97
CA GLU A 42 3.48 6.76 8.97
C GLU A 42 3.25 5.79 10.12
N ASP A 43 4.17 4.85 10.35
CA ASP A 43 4.11 3.93 11.49
C ASP A 43 4.07 4.69 12.82
N ARG A 44 4.87 5.76 12.93
CA ARG A 44 4.86 6.65 14.10
C ARG A 44 3.50 7.35 14.26
N ASN A 45 2.91 7.83 13.17
CA ASN A 45 1.61 8.48 13.19
C ASN A 45 0.50 7.51 13.59
N TYR A 46 0.49 6.28 13.05
CA TYR A 46 -0.47 5.24 13.44
C TYR A 46 -0.37 4.91 14.93
N LEU A 47 0.83 4.86 15.52
CA LEU A 47 0.97 4.63 16.96
C LEU A 47 0.45 5.80 17.80
N ARG A 48 0.63 7.04 17.33
CA ARG A 48 0.07 8.24 17.97
C ARG A 48 -1.45 8.25 17.91
N GLU A 49 -2.03 7.93 16.76
CA GLU A 49 -3.49 7.81 16.58
C GLU A 49 -4.10 6.72 17.46
N ARG A 50 -3.37 5.63 17.69
CA ARG A 50 -3.77 4.56 18.62
C ARG A 50 -3.67 4.97 20.09
N GLY A 51 -3.04 6.09 20.40
CA GLY A 51 -3.01 6.68 21.75
C GLY A 51 -2.12 5.95 22.76
N TYR A 52 -1.16 5.13 22.31
CA TYR A 52 -0.24 4.42 23.21
C TYR A 52 0.68 5.40 23.96
N ARG A 53 0.92 5.13 25.24
CA ARG A 53 1.72 5.99 26.12
C ARG A 53 3.01 5.33 26.61
N ASN A 54 4.01 6.15 26.91
CA ASN A 54 5.25 5.68 27.55
C ASN A 54 4.92 5.01 28.89
N GLY A 55 5.47 3.81 29.12
CA GLY A 55 5.24 3.01 30.34
C GLY A 55 4.01 2.11 30.30
N GLU A 56 3.22 2.15 29.23
CA GLU A 56 2.04 1.29 29.08
C GLU A 56 2.42 -0.16 28.72
N LYS A 57 1.76 -1.13 29.36
CA LYS A 57 1.96 -2.55 29.04
C LYS A 57 1.06 -2.95 27.87
N ILE A 58 1.67 -3.11 26.69
CA ILE A 58 0.97 -3.46 25.46
C ILE A 58 1.24 -4.93 25.11
N ARG A 59 0.18 -5.70 24.83
CA ARG A 59 0.32 -7.05 24.25
C ARG A 59 0.48 -6.93 22.75
N ALA A 60 1.59 -7.41 22.21
CA ALA A 60 1.84 -7.47 20.77
C ALA A 60 1.93 -8.93 20.29
N ILE A 61 1.40 -9.19 19.10
CA ILE A 61 1.70 -10.39 18.31
C ILE A 61 2.51 -9.90 17.13
N LEU A 62 3.81 -10.18 17.13
CA LEU A 62 4.73 -9.74 16.09
C LEU A 62 4.82 -10.83 15.01
N THR A 63 4.64 -10.43 13.77
CA THR A 63 4.80 -11.32 12.61
C THR A 63 5.84 -10.71 11.69
N LYS A 64 6.76 -11.55 11.19
CA LYS A 64 7.74 -11.08 10.22
C LYS A 64 7.03 -10.65 8.95
N PRO A 65 7.50 -9.57 8.35
CA PRO A 65 6.89 -9.18 7.13
C PRO A 65 7.33 -10.18 6.01
N ARG A 66 6.40 -10.72 5.19
CA ARG A 66 6.58 -11.68 4.08
C ARG A 66 7.40 -11.24 2.83
N ASN A 67 7.30 -10.03 2.25
CA ASN A 67 8.24 -9.50 1.23
C ASN A 67 8.37 -7.93 1.10
N GLU A 68 9.20 -7.22 1.89
CA GLU A 68 9.28 -5.73 1.93
C GLU A 68 9.65 -5.08 0.59
N ARG A 69 10.31 -5.84 -0.29
CA ARG A 69 10.70 -5.39 -1.62
C ARG A 69 9.49 -4.97 -2.45
N PHE A 70 8.39 -5.70 -2.37
CA PHE A 70 7.18 -5.43 -3.15
C PHE A 70 6.53 -4.10 -2.78
N ASN A 71 6.48 -3.79 -1.48
CA ASN A 71 5.99 -2.49 -1.03
C ASN A 71 6.85 -1.36 -1.58
N ARG A 72 8.18 -1.51 -1.55
CA ARG A 72 9.09 -0.50 -2.12
C ARG A 72 8.90 -0.30 -3.60
N LEU A 73 8.72 -1.40 -4.37
CA LEU A 73 8.46 -1.34 -5.80
C LEU A 73 7.13 -0.62 -6.11
N VAL A 74 6.06 -0.96 -5.40
CA VAL A 74 4.74 -0.31 -5.59
C VAL A 74 4.79 1.17 -5.23
N HIS A 75 5.48 1.54 -4.15
CA HIS A 75 5.67 2.94 -3.79
C HIS A 75 6.51 3.68 -4.82
N GLY A 76 7.62 3.10 -5.28
CA GLY A 76 8.46 3.66 -6.34
C GLY A 76 7.66 3.89 -7.63
N MET A 77 6.78 2.94 -7.99
CA MET A 77 5.88 3.08 -9.13
C MET A 77 4.92 4.25 -8.94
N GLY A 78 4.31 4.37 -7.75
CA GLY A 78 3.44 5.49 -7.42
C GLY A 78 4.14 6.84 -7.55
N HIS A 79 5.38 6.96 -7.07
CA HIS A 79 6.18 8.18 -7.21
C HIS A 79 6.51 8.50 -8.68
N LEU A 80 6.88 7.48 -9.46
CA LEU A 80 7.17 7.65 -10.88
C LEU A 80 5.93 8.19 -11.62
N ILE A 81 4.77 7.61 -11.37
CA ILE A 81 3.49 8.01 -11.98
C ILE A 81 3.15 9.46 -11.61
N VAL A 82 3.16 9.81 -10.32
CA VAL A 82 2.85 11.18 -9.86
C VAL A 82 3.78 12.22 -10.47
N THR A 83 5.04 11.85 -10.70
CA THR A 83 6.06 12.78 -11.23
C THR A 83 5.95 12.99 -12.74
N HIS A 84 5.54 11.96 -13.48
CA HIS A 84 5.70 11.93 -14.94
C HIS A 84 4.39 11.82 -15.74
N ILE A 85 3.26 11.52 -15.10
CA ILE A 85 1.99 11.29 -15.79
C ILE A 85 0.99 12.40 -15.45
N GLU A 86 0.47 13.04 -16.49
CA GLU A 86 -0.57 14.07 -16.36
C GLU A 86 -1.87 13.49 -15.77
N GLY A 87 -2.48 14.23 -14.85
CA GLY A 87 -3.70 13.84 -14.14
C GLY A 87 -3.45 13.04 -12.85
N TYR A 88 -2.19 12.83 -12.47
CA TYR A 88 -1.79 12.21 -11.19
C TYR A 88 -1.16 13.22 -10.21
N GLU A 89 -1.18 14.51 -10.54
CA GLU A 89 -0.56 15.56 -9.74
C GLU A 89 -1.22 15.67 -8.36
N GLY A 90 -0.39 15.91 -7.35
CA GLY A 90 -0.86 16.11 -5.97
C GLY A 90 -1.34 14.85 -5.26
N LEU A 91 -1.38 13.70 -5.94
CA LEU A 91 -1.67 12.42 -5.31
C LEU A 91 -0.46 11.90 -4.53
N THR A 92 -0.72 11.20 -3.43
CA THR A 92 0.30 10.35 -2.80
C THR A 92 0.59 9.14 -3.68
N ALA A 93 1.76 8.50 -3.51
CA ALA A 93 2.13 7.29 -4.25
C ALA A 93 1.05 6.18 -4.09
N HIS A 94 0.48 6.04 -2.90
CA HIS A 94 -0.58 5.07 -2.65
C HIS A 94 -1.90 5.40 -3.37
N GLU A 95 -2.29 6.68 -3.41
CA GLU A 95 -3.48 7.13 -4.16
C GLU A 95 -3.29 6.97 -5.67
N ALA A 96 -2.09 7.24 -6.18
CA ALA A 96 -1.73 7.02 -7.58
C ALA A 96 -1.88 5.55 -7.97
N ILE A 97 -1.38 4.61 -7.15
CA ILE A 97 -1.54 3.18 -7.43
C ILE A 97 -3.02 2.76 -7.41
N LYS A 98 -3.82 3.25 -6.45
CA LYS A 98 -5.26 2.96 -6.44
C LYS A 98 -5.96 3.51 -7.69
N LYS A 99 -5.61 4.71 -8.12
CA LYS A 99 -6.14 5.30 -9.35
C LYS A 99 -5.74 4.47 -10.58
N LEU A 100 -4.48 4.05 -10.68
CA LEU A 100 -3.99 3.17 -11.73
C LEU A 100 -4.76 1.85 -11.77
N GLN A 101 -5.01 1.23 -10.61
CA GLN A 101 -5.80 -0.01 -10.51
C GLN A 101 -7.21 0.16 -11.09
N VAL A 102 -7.88 1.28 -10.82
CA VAL A 102 -9.21 1.56 -11.37
C VAL A 102 -9.15 1.82 -12.87
N GLU A 103 -8.22 2.66 -13.33
CA GLU A 103 -8.09 3.03 -14.74
C GLU A 103 -7.70 1.84 -15.63
N GLY A 104 -6.80 0.99 -15.16
CA GLY A 104 -6.38 -0.22 -15.84
C GLY A 104 -7.28 -1.43 -15.58
N ARG A 105 -8.23 -1.32 -14.64
CA ARG A 105 -9.02 -2.45 -14.10
C ARG A 105 -8.13 -3.58 -13.54
N ILE A 106 -6.96 -3.21 -13.06
CA ILE A 106 -5.91 -4.12 -12.60
C ILE A 106 -6.19 -4.49 -11.14
N TYR A 107 -6.30 -5.79 -10.88
CA TYR A 107 -6.46 -6.31 -9.53
C TYR A 107 -7.64 -5.66 -8.76
N CYS A 108 -8.74 -5.42 -9.46
CA CYS A 108 -9.97 -4.85 -8.92
C CYS A 108 -11.04 -5.93 -8.71
N ASN A 109 -11.86 -5.77 -7.67
CA ASN A 109 -13.18 -6.39 -7.62
C ASN A 109 -14.14 -5.59 -8.49
N MET A 110 -15.01 -6.27 -9.22
CA MET A 110 -16.09 -5.64 -9.97
C MET A 110 -17.42 -5.83 -9.23
N GLU A 111 -18.10 -4.73 -8.94
CA GLU A 111 -19.46 -4.71 -8.43
C GLU A 111 -20.39 -4.15 -9.50
N ILE A 112 -21.56 -4.77 -9.65
CA ILE A 112 -22.62 -4.30 -10.55
C ILE A 112 -23.60 -3.51 -9.69
N LEU A 113 -23.67 -2.21 -9.94
CA LEU A 113 -24.66 -1.32 -9.33
C LEU A 113 -25.83 -1.17 -10.30
N THR A 114 -27.07 -1.30 -9.81
CA THR A 114 -28.27 -1.15 -10.63
C THR A 114 -29.06 0.04 -10.14
N PHE A 115 -29.37 0.97 -11.04
CA PHE A 115 -30.22 2.13 -10.77
C PHE A 115 -31.20 2.32 -11.93
N GLU A 116 -32.50 2.35 -11.64
CA GLU A 116 -33.58 2.54 -12.63
C GLU A 116 -33.36 1.73 -13.92
N GLU A 117 -33.22 0.41 -13.79
CA GLU A 117 -32.98 -0.56 -14.89
C GLU A 117 -31.63 -0.42 -15.64
N THR A 118 -30.78 0.53 -15.27
CA THR A 118 -29.42 0.68 -15.82
C THR A 118 -28.38 0.04 -14.92
N HIS A 119 -27.44 -0.70 -15.51
CA HIS A 119 -26.32 -1.33 -14.81
C HIS A 119 -25.02 -0.52 -14.97
N PHE A 120 -24.35 -0.27 -13.86
CA PHE A 120 -23.05 0.39 -13.79
C PHE A 120 -22.00 -0.56 -13.21
N TYR A 121 -20.83 -0.60 -13.82
CA TYR A 121 -19.70 -1.36 -13.30
C TYR A 121 -18.84 -0.47 -12.40
N HIS A 122 -18.74 -0.85 -11.13
CA HIS A 122 -17.86 -0.21 -10.17
C HIS A 122 -16.65 -1.11 -9.92
N TYR A 123 -15.45 -0.58 -10.16
CA TYR A 123 -14.19 -1.30 -9.90
C TYR A 123 -13.58 -0.83 -8.58
N ILE A 124 -13.45 -1.74 -7.63
CA ILE A 124 -12.87 -1.47 -6.31
C ILE A 124 -11.48 -2.10 -6.25
N PRO A 125 -10.40 -1.31 -6.11
CA PRO A 125 -9.04 -1.83 -5.96
C PRO A 125 -8.92 -2.79 -4.79
N ARG A 126 -8.37 -3.98 -5.04
CA ARG A 126 -8.01 -4.88 -3.94
C ARG A 126 -6.78 -4.35 -3.23
N SER A 127 -6.74 -4.58 -1.92
CA SER A 127 -5.57 -4.23 -1.12
C SER A 127 -4.37 -5.06 -1.55
N LEU A 128 -3.29 -4.38 -1.91
CA LEU A 128 -1.95 -4.95 -2.07
C LEU A 128 -1.27 -5.17 -0.72
N SER A 129 -2.06 -5.26 0.37
CA SER A 129 -1.56 -5.51 1.71
C SER A 129 -0.75 -6.79 1.69
N TYR A 130 0.53 -6.55 1.88
CA TYR A 130 1.61 -7.43 2.20
C TYR A 130 1.31 -8.71 3.02
N ASP A 131 0.42 -8.65 4.01
CA ASP A 131 0.06 -9.82 4.82
C ASP A 131 -0.86 -10.82 4.07
N SER A 132 -1.41 -10.39 2.94
CA SER A 132 -2.51 -11.04 2.23
C SER A 132 -2.15 -11.49 0.81
N MET A 133 -1.05 -10.99 0.24
CA MET A 133 -0.68 -11.22 -1.16
C MET A 133 0.57 -12.11 -1.24
N ASP A 134 0.50 -13.18 -2.00
CA ASP A 134 1.67 -14.02 -2.30
C ASP A 134 2.47 -13.45 -3.49
N GLU A 135 3.67 -14.00 -3.69
CA GLU A 135 4.60 -13.58 -4.73
C GLU A 135 4.06 -13.76 -6.15
N HIS A 136 3.32 -14.85 -6.40
CA HIS A 136 2.75 -15.10 -7.72
C HIS A 136 1.71 -14.04 -8.09
N ASN A 137 0.78 -13.73 -7.17
CA ASN A 137 -0.20 -12.68 -7.36
C ASN A 137 0.47 -11.31 -7.54
N PHE A 138 1.56 -11.04 -6.81
CA PHE A 138 2.28 -9.78 -6.94
C PHE A 138 2.90 -9.63 -8.34
N GLN A 139 3.55 -10.68 -8.85
CA GLN A 139 4.14 -10.66 -10.19
C GLN A 139 3.09 -10.44 -11.29
N ASP A 140 1.91 -11.07 -11.17
CA ASP A 140 0.79 -10.86 -12.10
C ASP A 140 0.27 -9.41 -12.05
N PHE A 141 0.08 -8.86 -10.84
CA PHE A 141 -0.27 -7.45 -10.65
C PHE A 141 0.77 -6.52 -11.30
N TRP A 142 2.06 -6.78 -11.05
CA TRP A 142 3.16 -5.98 -11.55
C TRP A 142 3.19 -5.94 -13.09
N GLN A 143 3.13 -7.10 -13.73
CA GLN A 143 3.11 -7.23 -15.19
C GLN A 143 1.93 -6.47 -15.81
N GLN A 144 0.74 -6.58 -15.21
CA GLN A 144 -0.43 -5.84 -15.69
C GLN A 144 -0.26 -4.33 -15.56
N CYS A 145 0.35 -3.85 -14.47
CA CYS A 145 0.67 -2.43 -14.30
C CYS A 145 1.70 -1.94 -15.33
N CYS A 146 2.81 -2.65 -15.50
CA CYS A 146 3.82 -2.31 -16.49
C CYS A 146 3.23 -2.27 -17.90
N LYS A 147 2.48 -3.31 -18.28
CA LYS A 147 1.78 -3.38 -19.55
C LYS A 147 0.87 -2.17 -19.79
N TYR A 148 0.04 -1.82 -18.79
CA TYR A 148 -0.86 -0.67 -18.91
C TYR A 148 -0.10 0.65 -19.07
N LEU A 149 0.99 0.84 -18.32
CA LEU A 149 1.82 2.04 -18.40
C LEU A 149 2.50 2.16 -19.77
N ILE A 150 3.03 1.06 -20.31
CA ILE A 150 3.60 1.01 -21.66
C ILE A 150 2.53 1.36 -22.69
N ASP A 151 1.41 0.65 -22.67
CA ASP A 151 0.37 0.77 -23.70
C ASP A 151 -0.23 2.20 -23.73
N LYS A 152 -0.32 2.87 -22.57
CA LYS A 152 -1.02 4.17 -22.45
C LYS A 152 -0.10 5.38 -22.41
N TYR A 153 1.03 5.31 -21.71
CA TYR A 153 1.84 6.48 -21.39
C TYR A 153 3.27 6.42 -21.96
N TRP A 154 3.86 5.23 -22.00
CA TRP A 154 5.25 5.04 -22.42
C TRP A 154 5.41 3.94 -23.49
N PRO A 155 4.80 4.09 -24.68
CA PRO A 155 4.76 3.04 -25.69
C PRO A 155 6.13 2.76 -26.35
N SER A 156 7.11 3.63 -26.14
CA SER A 156 8.49 3.44 -26.60
C SER A 156 9.37 2.70 -25.60
N MET A 157 8.86 2.37 -24.42
CA MET A 157 9.62 1.71 -23.35
C MET A 157 9.20 0.25 -23.21
N ASP A 158 10.13 -0.58 -22.74
CA ASP A 158 9.82 -1.94 -22.34
C ASP A 158 9.63 -2.10 -20.82
N GLU A 159 9.24 -3.31 -20.40
CA GLU A 159 8.97 -3.61 -18.98
C GLU A 159 10.23 -3.52 -18.11
N ASP A 160 11.40 -3.86 -18.65
CA ASP A 160 12.67 -3.83 -17.92
C ASP A 160 13.11 -2.38 -17.69
N GLU A 161 12.97 -1.50 -18.69
CA GLU A 161 13.27 -0.08 -18.58
C GLU A 161 12.39 0.62 -17.54
N ILE A 162 11.08 0.35 -17.55
CA ILE A 162 10.15 0.89 -16.55
C ILE A 162 10.48 0.35 -15.16
N THR A 163 10.77 -0.95 -15.04
CA THR A 163 11.14 -1.56 -13.76
C THR A 163 12.40 -0.93 -13.20
N ASN A 164 13.42 -0.69 -14.02
CA ASN A 164 14.66 -0.02 -13.61
C ASN A 164 14.41 1.41 -13.13
N MET A 165 13.56 2.17 -13.81
CA MET A 165 13.16 3.51 -13.39
C MET A 165 12.46 3.50 -12.04
N ILE A 166 11.56 2.53 -11.83
CA ILE A 166 10.82 2.39 -10.57
C ILE A 166 11.75 1.98 -9.42
N GLU A 167 12.66 1.02 -9.67
CA GLU A 167 13.67 0.63 -8.68
C GLU A 167 14.51 1.84 -8.27
N PHE A 168 14.97 2.66 -9.22
CA PHE A 168 15.68 3.90 -8.92
C PHE A 168 14.86 4.87 -8.05
N GLN A 169 13.57 5.07 -8.36
CA GLN A 169 12.68 5.91 -7.54
C GLN A 169 12.51 5.36 -6.12
N SER A 170 12.47 4.03 -5.98
CA SER A 170 12.33 3.37 -4.68
C SER A 170 13.54 3.60 -3.76
N PHE A 171 14.75 3.78 -4.31
CA PHE A 171 15.96 4.10 -3.54
C PHE A 171 16.07 5.57 -3.15
N THR A 172 15.48 6.46 -3.94
CA THR A 172 15.64 7.92 -3.80
C THR A 172 14.68 8.52 -2.77
N HIS A 173 13.57 7.86 -2.49
CA HIS A 173 12.51 8.32 -1.58
C HIS A 173 12.44 7.53 -0.25
N HIS A 174 13.59 7.06 0.25
CA HIS A 174 13.74 6.42 1.58
C HIS A 174 14.03 7.40 2.71
#